data_AF-A0AA43DG01-F1
#
_entry.id   AF-A0AA43DG01-F1
#
_cell.length_a   1.000
_cell.length_b   1.000
_cell.length_c   1.000
_cell.angle_alpha   90.00
_cell.angle_beta   90.00
_cell.angle_gamma   90.00
#
_symmetry.space_group_name_H-M   'P 1'
#
loop_
_entity.id
_entity.type
_entity.pdbx_description
1 polymer ?
#
loop_
_entity_poly.entity_id
_entity_poly.type
_entity_poly.pdbx_seq_one_letter_code
_entity_poly.pdbx_strand_id
1 'polypeptide(L)'
;MFSILFLLSSFSHSMNPSFDKERLIKSRMPKKKRSVSIIEIPEGVAAVGVSADGKRHYIHDPFLRGMRWKGISVDSALFKKLPPAERLYGLSKAYLSAAIVLCEQAGEAREGLEWAQGSVIYYCLHLATELFLKACIQGVGKEPSKHHEIGELWRAYKVLLPGAEYNFQTSWAVSPKELDQIVGVPVLHGVDRTPDQLFRYSMDKKGGASKNIQIFTPGYFFNYMKDLEVRWAGIWGQIKLNAKSG
;
A
#
# COMPACT_ATOMS: atom_id res chain seq x y z
N MET A 1 34.84 11.85 11.80
CA MET A 1 35.77 10.97 11.08
C MET A 1 35.01 9.69 10.76
N PHE A 2 34.46 9.58 9.55
CA PHE A 2 34.14 8.34 8.81
C PHE A 2 33.57 8.79 7.46
N SER A 3 34.43 8.77 6.45
CA SER A 3 34.11 8.98 5.05
C SER A 3 33.60 7.65 4.47
N ILE A 4 32.47 7.66 3.77
CA ILE A 4 32.03 6.52 2.97
C ILE A 4 32.19 6.90 1.50
N LEU A 5 33.13 6.20 0.87
CA LEU A 5 33.50 6.31 -0.54
C LEU A 5 32.32 5.96 -1.46
N PHE A 6 32.11 6.81 -2.46
CA PHE A 6 31.41 6.48 -3.70
C PHE A 6 32.30 5.59 -4.57
N LEU A 7 31.81 4.40 -4.93
CA LEU A 7 32.34 3.58 -6.01
C LEU A 7 31.41 3.73 -7.22
N LEU A 8 31.83 4.55 -8.19
CA LEU A 8 31.29 4.60 -9.54
C LEU A 8 32.06 3.58 -10.38
N SER A 9 31.39 2.52 -10.86
CA SER A 9 31.89 1.67 -11.93
C SER A 9 30.95 1.68 -13.13
N SER A 10 31.52 2.22 -14.20
CA SER A 10 31.25 2.12 -15.64
C SER A 10 30.29 1.02 -16.13
N PHE A 11 29.27 1.44 -16.87
CA PHE A 11 28.70 0.67 -17.98
C PHE A 11 28.38 1.63 -19.14
N SER A 12 29.26 1.64 -20.15
CA SER A 12 28.97 2.18 -21.48
C SER A 12 29.17 1.04 -22.46
N HIS A 13 28.08 0.49 -22.98
CA HIS A 13 28.09 -0.43 -24.10
C HIS A 13 27.07 0.06 -25.14
N SER A 14 27.66 0.51 -26.25
CA SER A 14 27.16 0.53 -27.62
C SER A 14 25.91 -0.33 -27.88
N MET A 15 24.89 0.27 -28.50
CA MET A 15 23.81 -0.47 -29.14
C MET A 15 23.49 0.08 -30.53
N ASN A 16 23.05 -0.90 -31.34
CA ASN A 16 22.45 -0.87 -32.67
C ASN A 16 23.40 -0.85 -33.88
N PRO A 17 23.03 -1.49 -35.01
CA PRO A 17 21.66 -1.89 -35.41
C PRO A 17 21.51 -3.30 -36.04
N SER A 18 20.27 -3.82 -36.12
CA SER A 18 19.60 -4.11 -37.42
C SER A 18 18.39 -5.04 -37.30
N PHE A 19 17.45 -4.79 -38.21
CA PHE A 19 16.19 -5.44 -38.54
C PHE A 19 16.22 -6.97 -38.68
N ASP A 20 15.14 -7.67 -38.28
CA ASP A 20 14.28 -8.34 -39.28
C ASP A 20 12.94 -8.89 -38.74
N LYS A 21 11.92 -8.78 -39.61
CA LYS A 21 10.71 -9.59 -39.85
C LYS A 21 9.65 -9.87 -38.77
N GLU A 22 8.51 -9.20 -39.00
CA GLU A 22 7.14 -9.73 -39.05
C GLU A 22 6.88 -11.11 -38.41
N ARG A 23 6.25 -11.09 -37.23
CA ARG A 23 5.35 -12.17 -36.79
C ARG A 23 3.97 -11.57 -36.49
N LEU A 24 3.02 -11.90 -37.37
CA LEU A 24 1.59 -11.73 -37.13
C LEU A 24 1.16 -12.58 -35.92
N ILE A 25 1.15 -11.98 -34.72
CA ILE A 25 0.47 -12.56 -33.56
C ILE A 25 -0.96 -12.03 -33.59
N LYS A 26 -1.93 -12.92 -33.80
CA LYS A 26 -3.35 -12.62 -33.60
C LYS A 26 -3.57 -12.18 -32.15
N SER A 27 -3.55 -10.87 -31.93
CA SER A 27 -3.92 -10.22 -30.69
C SER A 27 -5.37 -10.56 -30.38
N ARG A 28 -5.60 -11.52 -29.47
CA ARG A 28 -6.89 -11.65 -28.79
C ARG A 28 -7.07 -10.38 -27.96
N MET A 29 -7.99 -9.52 -28.40
CA MET A 29 -8.34 -8.31 -27.67
C MET A 29 -8.59 -8.65 -26.18
N PRO A 30 -8.02 -7.88 -25.24
CA PRO A 30 -8.37 -8.04 -23.84
C PRO A 30 -9.87 -7.79 -23.70
N LYS A 31 -10.58 -8.77 -23.12
CA LYS A 31 -11.99 -8.62 -22.74
C LYS A 31 -12.12 -7.29 -21.98
N LYS A 32 -12.96 -6.38 -22.48
CA LYS A 32 -13.30 -5.09 -21.84
C LYS A 32 -13.44 -5.34 -20.33
N LYS A 33 -12.52 -4.78 -19.53
CA LYS A 33 -12.72 -4.67 -18.07
C LYS A 33 -14.08 -4.01 -17.91
N ARG A 34 -15.01 -4.67 -17.21
CA ARG A 34 -16.29 -4.04 -16.83
C ARG A 34 -15.94 -2.74 -16.12
N SER A 35 -16.23 -1.62 -16.79
CA SER A 35 -16.07 -0.30 -16.23
C SER A 35 -16.88 -0.23 -14.94
N VAL A 36 -16.27 0.30 -13.88
CA VAL A 36 -17.05 0.81 -12.74
C VAL A 36 -18.10 1.73 -13.35
N SER A 37 -19.39 1.41 -13.15
CA SER A 37 -20.47 2.23 -13.69
C SER A 37 -20.43 3.56 -12.94
N ILE A 38 -19.83 4.57 -13.56
CA ILE A 38 -19.99 5.96 -13.13
C ILE A 38 -21.47 6.28 -13.34
N ILE A 39 -22.16 6.65 -12.28
CA ILE A 39 -23.59 6.95 -12.30
C ILE A 39 -23.71 8.46 -12.28
N GLU A 40 -24.31 9.04 -13.31
CA GLU A 40 -24.61 10.47 -13.30
C GLU A 40 -25.66 10.76 -12.22
N ILE A 41 -25.28 11.60 -11.26
CA ILE A 41 -26.15 12.07 -10.19
C ILE A 41 -26.40 13.57 -10.43
N PRO A 42 -27.65 14.06 -10.38
CA PRO A 42 -27.97 15.47 -10.55
C PRO A 42 -27.23 16.37 -9.55
N GLU A 43 -27.03 17.64 -9.91
CA GLU A 43 -26.42 18.61 -9.00
C GLU A 43 -27.25 18.79 -7.73
N GLY A 44 -26.57 18.91 -6.58
CA GLY A 44 -27.23 19.01 -5.28
C GLY A 44 -27.73 17.67 -4.74
N VAL A 45 -27.34 16.54 -5.33
CA VAL A 45 -27.77 15.19 -4.95
C VAL A 45 -26.57 14.28 -4.69
N ALA A 46 -26.64 13.49 -3.62
CA ALA A 46 -25.63 12.49 -3.27
C ALA A 46 -26.29 11.16 -2.97
N ALA A 47 -25.70 10.07 -3.49
CA ALA A 47 -26.10 8.73 -3.10
C ALA A 47 -25.61 8.45 -1.68
N VAL A 48 -26.53 8.10 -0.77
CA VAL A 48 -26.21 7.81 0.64
C VAL A 48 -26.26 6.33 0.99
N GLY A 49 -26.93 5.53 0.16
CA GLY A 49 -27.04 4.10 0.42
C GLY A 49 -27.87 3.36 -0.60
N VAL A 50 -27.92 2.05 -0.41
CA VAL A 50 -28.76 1.13 -1.17
C VAL A 50 -29.55 0.31 -0.15
N SER A 51 -30.87 0.29 -0.25
CA SER A 51 -31.72 -0.55 0.59
C SER A 51 -31.58 -2.02 0.24
N ALA A 52 -32.14 -2.88 1.09
CA ALA A 52 -32.10 -4.34 0.93
C ALA A 52 -32.73 -4.84 -0.39
N ASP A 53 -33.70 -4.09 -0.94
CA ASP A 53 -34.35 -4.34 -2.24
C ASP A 53 -33.53 -3.83 -3.45
N GLY A 54 -32.34 -3.26 -3.21
CA GLY A 54 -31.48 -2.73 -4.26
C GLY A 54 -31.82 -1.30 -4.71
N LYS A 55 -32.83 -0.65 -4.09
CA LYS A 55 -33.15 0.75 -4.41
C LYS A 55 -32.10 1.70 -3.84
N ARG A 56 -31.68 2.66 -4.66
CA ARG A 56 -30.71 3.69 -4.26
C ARG A 56 -31.42 4.83 -3.56
N HIS A 57 -30.84 5.26 -2.43
CA HIS A 57 -31.30 6.42 -1.68
C HIS A 57 -30.39 7.59 -1.95
N TYR A 58 -31.02 8.72 -2.20
CA TYR A 58 -30.36 9.98 -2.51
C TYR A 58 -30.81 11.04 -1.50
N ILE A 59 -29.87 11.89 -1.09
CA ILE A 59 -30.20 13.09 -0.30
C ILE A 59 -30.04 14.33 -1.16
N HIS A 60 -30.90 15.31 -0.90
CA HIS A 60 -30.70 16.68 -1.32
C HIS A 60 -30.12 17.43 -0.13
N ASP A 61 -28.93 18.01 -0.30
CA ASP A 61 -28.23 18.69 0.79
C ASP A 61 -27.56 19.97 0.25
N PRO A 62 -27.69 21.12 0.93
CA PRO A 62 -27.01 22.36 0.55
C PRO A 62 -25.49 22.22 0.33
N PHE A 63 -24.80 21.33 1.05
CA PHE A 63 -23.38 21.03 0.88
C PHE A 63 -23.04 20.39 -0.48
N LEU A 64 -24.05 19.92 -1.22
CA LEU A 64 -23.88 19.29 -2.53
C LEU A 64 -23.95 20.29 -3.68
N ARG A 65 -24.20 21.57 -3.40
CA ARG A 65 -24.13 22.65 -4.39
C ARG A 65 -22.67 23.02 -4.66
N GLY A 66 -22.31 23.21 -5.92
CA GLY A 66 -20.94 23.61 -6.28
C GLY A 66 -19.86 22.55 -6.00
N MET A 67 -20.25 21.27 -5.88
CA MET A 67 -19.28 20.18 -5.71
C MET A 67 -18.24 20.17 -6.84
N ARG A 68 -16.96 20.00 -6.45
CA ARG A 68 -15.84 19.88 -7.40
C ARG A 68 -15.98 18.66 -8.32
N TRP A 69 -16.55 17.56 -7.82
CA TRP A 69 -16.67 16.29 -8.53
C TRP A 69 -18.14 15.84 -8.63
N LYS A 70 -18.89 16.47 -9.54
CA LYS A 70 -20.32 16.18 -9.75
C LYS A 70 -20.53 14.79 -10.35
N GLY A 71 -21.53 14.06 -9.89
CA GLY A 71 -21.92 12.77 -10.47
C GLY A 71 -20.91 11.64 -10.30
N ILE A 72 -19.95 11.76 -9.37
CA ILE A 72 -18.99 10.69 -9.08
C ILE A 72 -19.36 10.04 -7.75
N SER A 73 -19.70 8.75 -7.81
CA SER A 73 -19.97 7.92 -6.65
C SER A 73 -19.56 6.47 -6.91
N VAL A 74 -19.19 5.76 -5.86
CA VAL A 74 -18.86 4.33 -5.90
C VAL A 74 -19.54 3.63 -4.73
N ASP A 75 -20.20 2.51 -4.99
CA ASP A 75 -20.76 1.66 -3.95
C ASP A 75 -19.85 0.45 -3.65
N SER A 76 -20.00 -0.12 -2.45
CA SER A 76 -19.18 -1.24 -2.00
C SER A 76 -19.74 -2.61 -2.38
N ALA A 77 -20.84 -2.70 -3.15
CA ALA A 77 -21.55 -3.96 -3.36
C ALA A 77 -20.70 -4.98 -4.13
N LEU A 78 -20.02 -4.55 -5.19
CA LEU A 78 -19.10 -5.41 -5.94
C LEU A 78 -17.88 -5.79 -5.11
N PHE A 79 -17.34 -4.84 -4.35
CA PHE A 79 -16.17 -5.07 -3.50
C PHE A 79 -16.46 -6.10 -2.41
N LYS A 80 -17.64 -6.06 -1.77
CA LYS A 80 -18.05 -7.01 -0.73
C LYS A 80 -18.13 -8.46 -1.23
N LYS A 81 -18.44 -8.66 -2.52
CA LYS A 81 -18.55 -9.99 -3.16
C LYS A 81 -17.20 -10.61 -3.52
N LEU A 82 -16.11 -9.85 -3.47
CA LEU A 82 -14.78 -10.38 -3.74
C LEU A 82 -14.35 -11.38 -2.65
N PRO A 83 -13.53 -12.38 -2.98
CA PRO A 83 -12.90 -13.25 -2.00
C PRO A 83 -12.16 -12.43 -0.93
N PRO A 84 -12.10 -12.89 0.34
CA PRO A 84 -11.44 -12.17 1.42
C PRO A 84 -10.03 -11.67 1.07
N ALA A 85 -9.19 -12.52 0.47
CA ALA A 85 -7.84 -12.17 0.06
C ALA A 85 -7.80 -11.08 -1.02
N GLU A 86 -8.74 -11.10 -1.98
CA GLU A 86 -8.85 -10.03 -3.00
C GLU A 86 -9.31 -8.70 -2.40
N ARG A 87 -10.18 -8.73 -1.39
CA ARG A 87 -10.59 -7.51 -0.66
C ARG A 87 -9.41 -6.90 0.08
N LEU A 88 -8.66 -7.72 0.82
CA LEU A 88 -7.47 -7.27 1.56
C LEU A 88 -6.42 -6.68 0.60
N TYR A 89 -6.15 -7.35 -0.52
CA TYR A 89 -5.23 -6.81 -1.53
C TYR A 89 -5.74 -5.51 -2.15
N GLY A 90 -7.04 -5.43 -2.45
CA GLY A 90 -7.66 -4.21 -2.96
C GLY A 90 -7.51 -3.01 -2.00
N LEU A 91 -7.70 -3.23 -0.70
CA LEU A 91 -7.51 -2.19 0.32
C LEU A 91 -6.03 -1.84 0.49
N SER A 92 -5.14 -2.83 0.52
CA SER A 92 -3.69 -2.61 0.59
C SER A 92 -3.22 -1.67 -0.52
N LYS A 93 -3.63 -1.95 -1.76
CA LYS A 93 -3.33 -1.07 -2.90
C LYS A 93 -3.87 0.34 -2.74
N ALA A 94 -5.10 0.48 -2.24
CA ALA A 94 -5.72 1.79 -2.04
C ALA A 94 -4.94 2.62 -1.00
N TYR A 95 -4.54 2.00 0.12
CA TYR A 95 -3.72 2.66 1.13
C TYR A 95 -2.32 3.02 0.62
N LEU A 96 -1.66 2.13 -0.14
CA LEU A 96 -0.36 2.43 -0.74
C LEU A 96 -0.46 3.60 -1.74
N SER A 97 -1.49 3.58 -2.59
CA SER A 97 -1.74 4.65 -3.56
C SER A 97 -2.01 5.99 -2.86
N ALA A 98 -2.81 5.99 -1.78
CA ALA A 98 -3.04 7.18 -0.97
C ALA A 98 -1.74 7.69 -0.33
N ALA A 99 -0.91 6.79 0.22
CA ALA A 99 0.38 7.14 0.80
C ALA A 99 1.32 7.77 -0.24
N ILE A 100 1.35 7.24 -1.48
CA ILE A 100 2.14 7.80 -2.59
C ILE A 100 1.69 9.23 -2.91
N VAL A 101 0.39 9.46 -3.09
CA VAL A 101 -0.17 10.79 -3.41
C VAL A 101 0.13 11.80 -2.30
N LEU A 102 -0.08 11.40 -1.04
CA LEU A 102 0.23 12.26 0.11
C LEU A 102 1.73 12.56 0.21
N CYS A 103 2.60 11.58 -0.12
CA CYS A 103 4.04 11.75 -0.11
C CYS A 103 4.54 12.68 -1.21
N GLU A 104 3.94 12.62 -2.39
CA GLU A 104 4.21 13.56 -3.48
C GLU A 104 3.87 14.99 -3.06
N GLN A 105 2.65 15.21 -2.53
CA GLN A 105 2.23 16.52 -2.00
C GLN A 105 3.13 17.01 -0.86
N ALA A 106 3.54 16.12 0.05
CA ALA A 106 4.48 16.44 1.12
C ALA A 106 5.86 16.84 0.59
N GLY A 107 6.34 16.22 -0.49
CA GLY A 107 7.57 16.62 -1.17
C GLY A 107 7.46 17.98 -1.85
N GLU A 108 6.30 18.28 -2.44
CA GLU A 108 6.01 19.57 -3.08
C GLU A 108 5.91 20.73 -2.06
N ALA A 109 5.49 20.45 -0.82
CA ALA A 109 5.37 21.44 0.25
C ALA A 109 6.72 22.03 0.71
N ARG A 110 7.84 21.33 0.48
CA ARG A 110 9.21 21.75 0.84
C ARG A 110 9.32 22.22 2.30
N GLU A 111 9.54 23.52 2.52
CA GLU A 111 9.69 24.14 3.84
C GLU A 111 8.39 24.11 4.66
N GLY A 112 7.24 23.92 4.02
CA GLY A 112 5.94 23.76 4.67
C GLY A 112 5.62 22.33 5.10
N LEU A 113 6.56 21.39 5.01
CA LEU A 113 6.36 20.00 5.41
C LEU A 113 6.31 19.88 6.94
N GLU A 114 5.18 19.42 7.47
CA GLU A 114 4.99 19.15 8.89
C GLU A 114 5.11 17.66 9.23
N TRP A 115 5.58 17.35 10.44
CA TRP A 115 5.67 15.98 10.94
C TRP A 115 4.32 15.25 10.89
N ALA A 116 3.21 15.95 11.16
CA ALA A 116 1.87 15.37 11.09
C ALA A 116 1.55 14.77 9.70
N GLN A 117 2.00 15.41 8.62
CA GLN A 117 1.82 14.89 7.25
C GLN A 117 2.65 13.60 7.07
N GLY A 118 3.91 13.62 7.49
CA GLY A 118 4.78 12.43 7.46
C GLY A 118 4.20 11.26 8.26
N SER A 119 3.68 11.54 9.45
CA SER A 119 3.04 10.54 10.32
C SER A 119 1.85 9.86 9.65
N VAL A 120 0.98 10.63 8.98
CA VAL A 120 -0.16 10.06 8.23
C VAL A 120 0.32 9.19 7.06
N ILE A 121 1.35 9.61 6.33
CA ILE A 121 1.93 8.84 5.22
C ILE A 121 2.48 7.50 5.73
N TYR A 122 3.25 7.53 6.83
CA TYR A 122 3.73 6.32 7.50
C TYR A 122 2.60 5.39 7.90
N TYR A 123 1.52 5.94 8.47
CA TYR A 123 0.37 5.17 8.89
C TYR A 123 -0.33 4.50 7.71
N CYS A 124 -0.54 5.22 6.60
CA CYS A 124 -1.09 4.63 5.37
C CYS A 124 -0.22 3.51 4.83
N LEU A 125 1.11 3.69 4.82
CA LEU A 125 2.06 2.67 4.36
C LEU A 125 2.10 1.44 5.28
N HIS A 126 2.00 1.65 6.59
CA HIS A 126 1.90 0.57 7.57
C HIS A 126 0.64 -0.28 7.33
N LEU A 127 -0.53 0.36 7.22
CA LEU A 127 -1.78 -0.34 6.90
C LEU A 127 -1.72 -1.07 5.56
N ALA A 128 -1.14 -0.43 4.54
CA ALA A 128 -0.97 -1.05 3.23
C ALA A 128 -0.15 -2.34 3.32
N THR A 129 0.94 -2.32 4.10
CA THR A 129 1.83 -3.47 4.31
C THR A 129 1.14 -4.58 5.10
N GLU A 130 0.46 -4.24 6.20
CA GLU A 130 -0.31 -5.20 7.00
C GLU A 130 -1.34 -5.94 6.13
N LEU A 131 -2.16 -5.18 5.40
CA LEU A 131 -3.20 -5.74 4.54
C LEU A 131 -2.63 -6.55 3.38
N PHE A 132 -1.47 -6.15 2.83
CA PHE A 132 -0.79 -6.91 1.79
C PHE A 132 -0.37 -8.29 2.29
N LEU A 133 0.29 -8.34 3.45
CA LEU A 133 0.74 -9.61 4.03
C LEU A 133 -0.45 -10.52 4.36
N LYS A 134 -1.51 -9.96 4.95
CA LYS A 134 -2.76 -10.71 5.22
C LYS A 134 -3.37 -11.25 3.91
N ALA A 135 -3.39 -10.44 2.86
CA ALA A 135 -3.87 -10.86 1.54
C ALA A 135 -3.05 -12.02 0.98
N CYS A 136 -1.71 -11.95 1.04
CA CYS A 136 -0.82 -13.00 0.54
C CYS A 136 -0.99 -14.32 1.31
N ILE A 137 -1.01 -14.26 2.64
CA ILE A 137 -1.23 -15.43 3.52
C ILE A 137 -2.58 -16.09 3.19
N GLN A 138 -3.63 -15.27 3.06
CA GLN A 138 -4.96 -15.77 2.71
C GLN A 138 -5.05 -16.26 1.26
N GLY A 139 -4.28 -15.66 0.35
CA GLY A 139 -4.21 -16.03 -1.06
C GLY A 139 -3.63 -17.43 -1.29
N VAL A 140 -2.82 -17.94 -0.35
CA VAL A 140 -2.34 -19.33 -0.36
C VAL A 140 -3.17 -20.27 0.52
N GLY A 141 -4.38 -19.84 0.93
CA GLY A 141 -5.33 -20.66 1.67
C GLY A 141 -5.04 -20.81 3.17
N LYS A 142 -4.27 -19.90 3.78
CA LYS A 142 -4.02 -19.87 5.22
C LYS A 142 -4.72 -18.69 5.88
N GLU A 143 -5.15 -18.85 7.13
CA GLU A 143 -5.72 -17.73 7.88
C GLU A 143 -4.60 -16.87 8.48
N PRO A 144 -4.59 -15.54 8.23
CA PRO A 144 -3.61 -14.66 8.82
C PRO A 144 -3.87 -14.43 10.31
N SER A 145 -2.83 -13.99 11.04
CA SER A 145 -2.98 -13.54 12.43
C SER A 145 -4.05 -12.44 12.54
N LYS A 146 -4.87 -12.51 13.58
CA LYS A 146 -5.85 -11.47 13.92
C LYS A 146 -5.18 -10.22 14.48
N HIS A 147 -3.93 -10.33 14.93
CA HIS A 147 -3.15 -9.20 15.40
C HIS A 147 -2.71 -8.31 14.22
N HIS A 148 -2.37 -7.07 14.54
CA HIS A 148 -1.93 -6.04 13.57
C HIS A 148 -0.40 -5.90 13.51
N GLU A 149 0.33 -6.88 14.07
CA GLU A 149 1.78 -6.83 14.19
C GLU A 149 2.43 -7.32 12.89
N ILE A 150 3.14 -6.43 12.19
CA ILE A 150 3.70 -6.72 10.87
C ILE A 150 4.84 -7.75 10.95
N GLY A 151 5.64 -7.79 12.03
CA GLY A 151 6.73 -8.75 12.17
C GLY A 151 6.25 -10.22 12.19
N GLU A 152 5.18 -10.51 12.92
CA GLU A 152 4.49 -11.80 12.92
C GLU A 152 3.95 -12.17 11.54
N LEU A 153 3.26 -11.23 10.87
CA LEU A 153 2.74 -11.45 9.52
C LEU A 153 3.88 -11.68 8.52
N TRP A 154 4.99 -10.95 8.66
CA TRP A 154 6.17 -11.07 7.81
C TRP A 154 6.80 -12.46 7.93
N ARG A 155 6.97 -12.97 9.14
CA ARG A 155 7.51 -14.32 9.38
C ARG A 155 6.60 -15.39 8.78
N ALA A 156 5.29 -15.30 9.02
CA ALA A 156 4.32 -16.22 8.42
C ALA A 156 4.36 -16.18 6.88
N TYR A 157 4.42 -14.97 6.31
CA TYR A 157 4.59 -14.77 4.88
C TYR A 157 5.85 -15.44 4.33
N LYS A 158 7.00 -15.24 4.97
CA LYS A 158 8.28 -15.81 4.52
C LYS A 158 8.33 -17.34 4.59
N VAL A 159 7.62 -17.95 5.53
CA VAL A 159 7.47 -19.41 5.61
C VAL A 159 6.59 -19.94 4.47
N LEU A 160 5.48 -19.26 4.18
CA LEU A 160 4.52 -19.70 3.17
C LEU A 160 4.96 -19.41 1.72
N LEU A 161 5.75 -18.35 1.53
CA LEU A 161 6.18 -17.85 0.22
C LEU A 161 7.70 -17.59 0.24
N PRO A 162 8.53 -18.64 0.33
CA PRO A 162 9.98 -18.49 0.49
C PRO A 162 10.71 -18.11 -0.82
N GLY A 163 10.08 -18.35 -1.97
CA GLY A 163 10.65 -18.14 -3.30
C GLY A 163 11.11 -16.70 -3.57
N ALA A 164 12.15 -16.55 -4.39
CA ALA A 164 12.73 -15.26 -4.73
C ALA A 164 11.71 -14.33 -5.42
N GLU A 165 10.79 -14.91 -6.19
CA GLU A 165 9.66 -14.26 -6.83
C GLU A 165 8.63 -13.67 -5.86
N TYR A 166 8.75 -13.97 -4.56
CA TYR A 166 7.94 -13.41 -3.47
C TYR A 166 8.72 -12.43 -2.57
N ASN A 167 10.01 -12.19 -2.80
CA ASN A 167 10.79 -11.30 -1.94
C ASN A 167 10.45 -9.82 -2.16
N PHE A 168 10.31 -9.07 -1.07
CA PHE A 168 10.31 -7.60 -1.06
C PHE A 168 10.89 -7.11 0.27
N GLN A 169 11.14 -5.81 0.41
CA GLN A 169 11.68 -5.23 1.64
C GLN A 169 10.61 -4.47 2.40
N THR A 170 10.67 -4.51 3.73
CA THR A 170 9.84 -3.67 4.60
C THR A 170 10.57 -3.29 5.87
N SER A 171 10.43 -2.02 6.28
CA SER A 171 11.03 -1.49 7.51
C SER A 171 10.45 -2.11 8.78
N TRP A 172 9.33 -2.84 8.67
CA TRP A 172 8.66 -3.52 9.79
C TRP A 172 8.85 -5.05 9.75
N ALA A 173 9.85 -5.53 9.01
CA ALA A 173 10.15 -6.96 8.89
C ALA A 173 10.64 -7.60 10.20
N VAL A 174 11.20 -6.79 11.09
CA VAL A 174 11.74 -7.21 12.39
C VAL A 174 10.87 -6.59 13.47
N SER A 175 10.34 -7.42 14.36
CA SER A 175 9.59 -6.89 15.50
C SER A 175 10.54 -6.13 16.44
N PRO A 176 10.05 -5.15 17.22
CA PRO A 176 10.89 -4.45 18.19
C PRO A 176 11.57 -5.38 19.21
N LYS A 177 10.94 -6.52 19.54
CA LYS A 177 11.50 -7.53 20.42
C LYS A 177 12.70 -8.26 19.80
N GLU A 178 12.62 -8.59 18.51
CA GLU A 178 13.70 -9.26 17.78
C GLU A 178 14.87 -8.31 17.57
N LEU A 179 14.58 -7.04 17.30
CA LEU A 179 15.58 -6.00 17.20
C LEU A 179 16.39 -5.87 18.51
N ASP A 180 15.71 -5.79 19.67
CA ASP A 180 16.37 -5.78 20.98
C ASP A 180 17.30 -6.99 21.19
N GLN A 181 16.91 -8.17 20.69
CA GLN A 181 17.69 -9.40 20.78
C GLN A 181 18.90 -9.40 19.81
N ILE A 182 18.74 -8.85 18.61
CA ILE A 182 19.78 -8.81 17.58
C ILE A 182 20.88 -7.83 17.94
N VAL A 183 20.53 -6.63 18.39
CA VAL A 183 21.55 -5.59 18.62
C VAL A 183 22.27 -5.77 19.97
N GLY A 184 21.76 -6.60 20.89
CA GLY A 184 22.42 -6.95 22.16
C GLY A 184 22.56 -5.77 23.16
N VAL A 185 22.02 -4.63 22.78
CA VAL A 185 21.91 -3.38 23.54
C VAL A 185 20.57 -2.75 23.11
N PRO A 186 19.90 -1.94 23.95
CA PRO A 186 18.74 -1.16 23.54
C PRO A 186 19.16 -0.03 22.57
N VAL A 187 19.71 -0.40 21.40
CA VAL A 187 20.34 0.53 20.44
C VAL A 187 19.33 1.40 19.74
N LEU A 188 18.06 1.02 19.77
CA LEU A 188 16.98 1.82 19.22
C LEU A 188 15.99 2.18 20.32
N HIS A 189 16.46 3.02 21.24
CA HIS A 189 15.61 4.00 21.93
C HIS A 189 15.01 5.03 20.94
N GLY A 190 14.71 4.63 19.70
CA GLY A 190 14.41 5.49 18.56
C GLY A 190 13.39 4.89 17.57
N VAL A 191 13.22 3.56 17.56
CA VAL A 191 12.18 2.90 16.77
C VAL A 191 11.03 2.57 17.70
N ASP A 192 9.93 3.31 17.54
CA ASP A 192 8.79 3.16 18.40
C ASP A 192 8.11 1.80 18.18
N ARG A 193 7.74 1.17 19.30
CA ARG A 193 7.45 -0.28 19.33
C ARG A 193 6.01 -0.61 18.92
N THR A 194 5.19 0.41 18.69
CA THR A 194 3.79 0.29 18.31
C THR A 194 3.49 1.32 17.22
N PRO A 195 3.89 1.06 15.97
CA PRO A 195 3.74 2.01 14.86
C PRO A 195 2.30 2.46 14.66
N ASP A 196 1.34 1.55 14.86
CA ASP A 196 -0.10 1.84 14.77
C ASP A 196 -0.55 2.95 15.74
N GLN A 197 -0.04 2.94 16.97
CA GLN A 197 -0.41 3.93 17.96
C GLN A 197 0.41 5.22 17.80
N LEU A 198 1.69 5.06 17.50
CA LEU A 198 2.61 6.16 17.29
C LEU A 198 2.14 7.07 16.16
N PHE A 199 1.88 6.51 14.98
CA PHE A 199 1.58 7.33 13.81
C PHE A 199 0.18 7.95 13.86
N ARG A 200 -0.73 7.38 14.67
CA ARG A 200 -2.08 7.92 14.87
C ARG A 200 -2.11 9.07 15.88
N TYR A 201 -1.38 8.95 16.99
CA TYR A 201 -1.55 9.85 18.13
C TYR A 201 -0.28 10.58 18.54
N SER A 202 0.88 10.23 17.97
CA SER A 202 2.21 10.68 18.44
C SER A 202 2.41 10.47 19.95
N MET A 203 1.70 9.49 20.52
CA MET A 203 1.67 9.18 21.94
C MET A 203 1.83 7.69 22.18
N ASP A 204 2.39 7.34 23.34
CA ASP A 204 2.45 5.97 23.82
C ASP A 204 1.10 5.49 24.39
N LYS A 205 1.05 4.23 24.84
CA LYS A 205 -0.12 3.62 25.50
C LYS A 205 -0.59 4.32 26.76
N LYS A 206 0.24 5.16 27.36
CA LYS A 206 -0.03 5.89 28.59
C LYS A 206 -0.36 7.36 28.32
N GLY A 207 -0.46 7.77 27.05
CA GLY A 207 -0.71 9.16 26.65
C GLY A 207 0.52 10.06 26.77
N GLY A 208 1.71 9.50 27.03
CA GLY A 208 2.96 10.26 27.00
C GLY A 208 3.38 10.53 25.57
N ALA A 209 4.01 11.67 25.31
CA ALA A 209 4.61 11.95 24.00
C ALA A 209 5.61 10.84 23.62
N SER A 210 5.68 10.52 22.32
CA SER A 210 6.77 9.65 21.83
C SER A 210 8.11 10.22 22.25
N LYS A 211 8.97 9.37 22.83
CA LYS A 211 10.29 9.76 23.30
C LYS A 211 11.30 9.91 22.15
N ASN A 212 10.91 9.53 20.94
CA ASN A 212 11.82 9.26 19.85
C ASN A 212 11.63 10.31 18.75
N ILE A 213 12.74 10.90 18.30
CA ILE A 213 12.74 11.77 17.13
C ILE A 213 12.65 10.89 15.88
N GLN A 214 11.63 11.15 15.08
CA GLN A 214 11.42 10.48 13.81
C GLN A 214 11.69 11.45 12.67
N ILE A 215 12.23 10.91 11.58
CA ILE A 215 12.57 11.69 10.39
C ILE A 215 11.75 11.11 9.25
N PHE A 216 11.05 12.00 8.53
CA PHE A 216 10.37 11.67 7.30
C PHE A 216 11.12 12.28 6.12
N THR A 217 11.45 11.48 5.12
CA THR A 217 12.16 11.92 3.91
C THR A 217 11.30 11.61 2.68
N PRO A 218 10.50 12.56 2.18
CA PRO A 218 9.51 12.30 1.12
C PRO A 218 10.10 11.63 -0.12
N GLY A 219 11.25 12.11 -0.61
CA GLY A 219 11.88 11.57 -1.82
C GLY A 219 12.26 10.08 -1.71
N TYR A 220 12.77 9.65 -0.55
CA TYR A 220 13.06 8.25 -0.29
C TYR A 220 11.76 7.42 -0.24
N PHE A 221 10.78 7.89 0.55
CA PHE A 221 9.52 7.17 0.74
C PHE A 221 8.69 7.06 -0.54
N PHE A 222 8.68 8.09 -1.37
CA PHE A 222 8.01 8.07 -2.66
C PHE A 222 8.58 6.96 -3.55
N ASN A 223 9.90 6.93 -3.75
CA ASN A 223 10.56 5.92 -4.57
C ASN A 223 10.35 4.50 -4.00
N TYR A 224 10.48 4.35 -2.68
CA TYR A 224 10.24 3.08 -1.99
C TYR A 224 8.81 2.59 -2.21
N MET A 225 7.80 3.44 -2.04
CA MET A 225 6.39 3.05 -2.23
C MET A 225 6.05 2.76 -3.70
N LYS A 226 6.66 3.46 -4.66
CA LYS A 226 6.53 3.15 -6.09
C LYS A 226 7.11 1.78 -6.45
N ASP A 227 8.25 1.43 -5.87
CA ASP A 227 8.82 0.07 -6.01
C ASP A 227 7.88 -0.99 -5.42
N LEU A 228 7.38 -0.77 -4.19
CA LEU A 228 6.40 -1.65 -3.55
C LEU A 228 5.14 -1.83 -4.41
N GLU A 229 4.62 -0.77 -5.03
CA GLU A 229 3.41 -0.84 -5.86
C GLU A 229 3.58 -1.84 -7.01
N VAL A 230 4.71 -1.75 -7.73
CA VAL A 230 5.05 -2.67 -8.82
C VAL A 230 5.32 -4.06 -8.27
N ARG A 231 6.08 -4.15 -7.18
CA ARG A 231 6.53 -5.43 -6.61
C ARG A 231 5.36 -6.25 -6.07
N TRP A 232 4.47 -5.62 -5.31
CA TRP A 232 3.28 -6.25 -4.75
C TRP A 232 2.30 -6.68 -5.84
N ALA A 233 2.19 -5.93 -6.94
CA ALA A 233 1.41 -6.36 -8.10
C ALA A 233 1.98 -7.63 -8.74
N GLY A 234 3.30 -7.73 -8.88
CA GLY A 234 3.97 -8.94 -9.38
C GLY A 234 3.73 -10.14 -8.47
N ILE A 235 3.98 -9.98 -7.16
CA ILE A 235 3.79 -11.03 -6.14
C ILE A 235 2.34 -11.53 -6.15
N TRP A 236 1.37 -10.62 -6.08
CA TRP A 236 -0.04 -10.98 -6.09
C TRP A 236 -0.46 -11.69 -7.38
N GLY A 237 0.09 -11.25 -8.52
CA GLY A 237 -0.08 -11.93 -9.81
C GLY A 237 0.34 -13.40 -9.75
N GLN A 238 1.50 -13.69 -9.16
CA GLN A 238 1.99 -15.06 -9.03
C GLN A 238 1.13 -15.92 -8.11
N ILE A 239 0.74 -15.39 -6.95
CA ILE A 239 -0.17 -16.09 -6.02
C ILE A 239 -1.47 -16.48 -6.74
N LYS A 240 -2.04 -15.58 -7.54
CA LYS A 240 -3.26 -15.84 -8.31
C LYS A 240 -3.08 -16.86 -9.44
N LEU A 241 -1.89 -16.99 -10.01
CA LEU A 241 -1.61 -18.00 -11.03
C LEU A 241 -1.50 -19.39 -10.41
N ASN A 242 -0.82 -19.48 -9.27
CA ASN A 242 -0.64 -20.74 -8.55
C ASN A 242 -1.96 -21.26 -7.97
N ALA A 243 -2.79 -20.37 -7.43
CA ALA A 243 -4.11 -20.73 -6.91
C ALA A 243 -5.11 -21.25 -7.98
N LYS A 244 -4.81 -21.09 -9.28
CA LYS A 244 -5.61 -21.64 -10.38
C LYS A 244 -5.08 -22.96 -10.91
N SER A 245 -3.85 -23.31 -10.55
CA SER A 245 -3.12 -24.46 -11.10
C SER A 245 -3.16 -25.68 -10.18
N GLY A 246 -3.57 -25.51 -8.92
CA GLY A 246 -3.87 -26.58 -7.96
C GLY A 246 -5.37 -26.66 -7.71
#